data_AF-A0A396S0A5-F1
#
_entry.id   AF-A0A396S0A5-F1
#
_cell.length_a   1.000
_cell.length_b   1.000
_cell.length_c   1.000
_cell.angle_alpha   90.00
_cell.angle_beta   90.00
_cell.angle_gamma   90.00
#
_symmetry.space_group_name_H-M   'P 1'
#
loop_
_entity.id
_entity.type
_entity.pdbx_description
1 polymer ?
#
loop_
_entity_poly.entity_id
_entity_poly.type
_entity_poly.pdbx_seq_one_letter_code
_entity_poly.pdbx_strand_id
1 'polypeptide(L)'
;MDDTVIVRRKVRSNFTTLPNELIRDPNLSWKALGILVFVLSLPDNFRLRLSHLSKQKKSGRDATRTGLQELQQAGYLRIKRERGERGKFSHTTWLVSDQPEYRDHDSPRSDFPTTVNPTTDNPYSENPTLINKKDKKN
;
A
#
# COMPACT_ATOMS: atom_id res chain seq x y z
N MET A 1 -6.06 -6.41 38.04
CA MET A 1 -4.92 -6.11 37.14
C MET A 1 -4.65 -7.41 36.41
N ASP A 2 -4.99 -7.48 35.13
CA ASP A 2 -4.76 -8.69 34.34
C ASP A 2 -3.33 -8.68 33.81
N ASP A 3 -2.45 -9.42 34.48
CA ASP A 3 -1.08 -9.64 34.03
C ASP A 3 -1.11 -10.50 32.77
N THR A 4 -1.07 -9.86 31.60
CA THR A 4 -1.02 -10.57 30.33
C THR A 4 0.43 -10.99 30.05
N VAL A 5 0.69 -12.31 30.08
CA VAL A 5 2.00 -12.88 29.75
C VAL A 5 2.04 -13.32 28.28
N ILE A 6 3.04 -12.85 27.53
CA ILE A 6 3.27 -13.28 26.14
C ILE A 6 4.22 -14.49 26.12
N VAL A 7 3.67 -15.68 25.87
CA VAL A 7 4.47 -16.89 25.64
C VAL A 7 4.73 -17.04 24.14
N ARG A 8 6.01 -17.15 23.75
CA ARG A 8 6.42 -17.30 22.33
C ARG A 8 7.05 -18.66 22.09
N ARG A 9 6.70 -19.30 20.98
CA ARG A 9 7.37 -20.52 20.50
C ARG A 9 8.75 -20.18 19.95
N LYS A 10 9.77 -21.00 20.25
CA LYS A 10 11.09 -20.89 19.63
C LYS A 10 11.04 -21.31 18.16
N VAL A 11 11.34 -20.38 17.25
CA VAL A 11 11.52 -20.66 15.81
C VAL A 11 12.93 -21.24 15.61
N ARG A 12 13.07 -22.26 14.77
CA ARG A 12 14.34 -23.00 14.58
C ARG A 12 14.97 -22.84 13.20
N SER A 13 14.21 -22.39 12.21
CA SER A 13 14.66 -22.18 10.83
C SER A 13 13.72 -21.19 10.11
N ASN A 14 14.16 -20.65 8.98
CA ASN A 14 13.38 -19.73 8.12
C ASN A 14 12.81 -18.52 8.87
N PHE A 15 13.67 -17.80 9.60
CA PHE A 15 13.32 -16.57 10.29
C PHE A 15 14.01 -15.37 9.64
N THR A 16 13.41 -14.20 9.82
CA THR A 16 13.99 -12.91 9.42
C THR A 16 14.39 -12.17 10.69
N THR A 17 15.66 -11.79 10.78
CA THR A 17 16.13 -10.91 11.85
C THR A 17 15.91 -9.47 11.43
N LEU A 18 15.29 -8.69 12.29
CA LEU A 18 15.02 -7.27 12.04
C LEU A 18 15.40 -6.47 13.28
N PRO A 19 15.86 -5.21 13.11
CA PRO A 19 16.06 -4.30 14.23
C PRO A 19 14.76 -4.11 15.02
N ASN A 20 14.86 -4.11 16.35
CA ASN A 20 13.71 -3.82 17.21
C ASN A 20 13.17 -2.40 16.99
N GLU A 21 14.04 -1.47 16.60
CA GLU A 21 13.70 -0.08 16.28
C GLU A 21 12.72 -0.01 15.11
N LEU A 22 12.97 -0.76 14.02
CA LEU A 22 12.05 -0.88 12.89
C LEU A 22 10.69 -1.42 13.31
N ILE A 23 10.67 -2.46 14.15
CA ILE A 23 9.41 -3.10 14.60
C ILE A 23 8.61 -2.15 15.51
N ARG A 24 9.29 -1.29 16.24
CA ARG A 24 8.71 -0.37 17.22
C ARG A 24 8.56 1.05 16.70
N ASP A 25 8.85 1.31 15.43
CA ASP A 25 8.77 2.66 14.86
C ASP A 25 7.32 3.15 14.86
N PRO A 26 6.99 4.20 15.63
CA PRO A 26 5.63 4.74 15.70
C PRO A 26 5.18 5.43 14.40
N ASN A 27 6.11 5.71 13.48
CA ASN A 27 5.80 6.31 12.18
C ASN A 27 5.26 5.28 11.17
N LEU A 28 5.28 3.99 11.52
CA LEU A 28 4.75 2.91 10.69
C LEU A 28 3.44 2.36 11.26
N SER A 29 2.41 2.36 10.43
CA SER A 29 1.23 1.55 10.64
C SER A 29 1.59 0.06 10.57
N TRP A 30 0.82 -0.77 11.28
CA TRP A 30 0.94 -2.23 11.21
C TRP A 30 0.91 -2.78 9.79
N LYS A 31 0.18 -2.11 8.91
CA LYS A 31 0.09 -2.45 7.48
C LYS A 31 1.41 -2.17 6.77
N ALA A 32 1.99 -0.97 6.93
CA ALA A 32 3.27 -0.63 6.33
C ALA A 32 4.40 -1.51 6.89
N LEU A 33 4.44 -1.69 8.22
CA LEU A 33 5.39 -2.60 8.88
C LEU A 33 5.29 -4.03 8.34
N GLY A 34 4.08 -4.57 8.19
CA GLY A 34 3.87 -5.91 7.63
C GLY A 34 4.36 -6.06 6.19
N ILE A 35 4.23 -5.01 5.37
CA ILE A 35 4.78 -4.98 4.01
C ILE A 35 6.31 -4.94 4.06
N LEU A 36 6.90 -4.08 4.89
CA LEU A 36 8.35 -3.93 5.02
C LEU A 36 9.03 -5.23 5.47
N VAL A 37 8.51 -5.83 6.54
CA VAL A 37 8.97 -7.13 7.08
C VAL A 37 8.89 -8.22 6.00
N PHE A 38 7.79 -8.25 5.23
CA PHE A 38 7.65 -9.23 4.16
C PHE A 38 8.70 -9.01 3.08
N VAL A 39 8.93 -7.77 2.64
CA VAL A 39 9.91 -7.48 1.60
C VAL A 39 11.34 -7.78 2.05
N LEU A 40 11.70 -7.45 3.31
CA LEU A 40 13.01 -7.77 3.90
C LEU A 40 13.23 -9.28 4.12
N SER A 41 12.16 -10.08 4.11
CA SER A 41 12.27 -11.55 4.19
C SER A 41 12.57 -12.22 2.84
N LEU A 42 12.51 -11.48 1.74
CA LEU A 42 12.76 -11.99 0.39
C LEU A 42 14.27 -12.03 0.09
N PRO A 43 14.72 -12.93 -0.81
CA PRO A 43 16.11 -12.95 -1.24
C PRO A 43 16.47 -11.70 -2.06
N ASP A 44 17.73 -11.28 -1.99
CA ASP A 44 18.25 -10.02 -2.59
C ASP A 44 17.99 -9.88 -4.10
N ASN A 45 17.89 -11.00 -4.82
CA ASN A 45 17.65 -11.03 -6.27
C ASN A 45 16.16 -11.02 -6.65
N PHE A 46 15.26 -10.87 -5.68
CA PHE A 46 13.83 -10.90 -5.93
C PHE A 46 13.36 -9.67 -6.71
N ARG A 47 12.72 -9.90 -7.87
CA ARG A 47 12.15 -8.83 -8.69
C ARG A 47 10.76 -8.43 -8.17
N LEU A 48 10.73 -7.49 -7.24
CA LEU A 48 9.49 -7.01 -6.63
C LEU A 48 8.58 -6.30 -7.66
N ARG A 49 7.28 -6.62 -7.63
CA ARG A 49 6.24 -5.93 -8.40
C ARG A 49 5.04 -5.65 -7.50
N LEU A 50 4.40 -4.49 -7.66
CA LEU A 50 3.20 -4.14 -6.90
C LEU A 50 2.09 -5.18 -7.03
N SER A 51 1.88 -5.72 -8.24
CA SER A 51 0.88 -6.75 -8.51
C SER A 51 1.17 -8.08 -7.80
N HIS A 52 2.45 -8.38 -7.51
CA HIS A 52 2.83 -9.54 -6.74
C HIS A 52 2.50 -9.32 -5.25
N LEU A 53 2.88 -8.18 -4.68
CA LEU A 53 2.57 -7.83 -3.30
C LEU A 53 1.06 -7.84 -3.01
N SER A 54 0.26 -7.28 -3.91
CA SER A 54 -1.20 -7.24 -3.74
C SER A 54 -1.89 -8.61 -3.75
N LYS A 55 -1.21 -9.66 -4.24
CA LYS A 55 -1.75 -11.03 -4.28
C LYS A 55 -1.28 -11.88 -3.10
N GLN A 56 -0.24 -11.44 -2.39
CA GLN A 56 0.41 -12.26 -1.37
C GLN A 56 -0.39 -12.32 -0.06
N LYS A 57 -1.21 -11.31 0.21
CA LYS A 57 -1.99 -11.18 1.44
C LYS A 57 -3.43 -10.78 1.10
N LYS A 58 -4.34 -10.99 2.06
CA LYS A 58 -5.75 -10.57 1.95
C LYS A 58 -5.94 -9.05 1.86
N SER A 59 -4.88 -8.27 2.08
CA SER A 59 -4.85 -6.83 1.84
C SER A 59 -4.91 -6.54 0.34
N GLY A 60 -5.99 -5.92 -0.10
CA GLY A 60 -6.18 -5.56 -1.50
C GLY A 60 -5.11 -4.60 -2.06
N ARG A 61 -5.23 -4.31 -3.36
CA ARG A 61 -4.30 -3.46 -4.10
C ARG A 61 -4.13 -2.06 -3.49
N ASP A 62 -5.23 -1.44 -3.05
CA ASP A 62 -5.19 -0.09 -2.47
C ASP A 62 -4.53 -0.06 -1.09
N ALA A 63 -4.78 -1.10 -0.27
CA ALA A 63 -4.11 -1.25 1.02
C ALA A 63 -2.59 -1.41 0.84
N THR A 64 -2.19 -2.22 -0.15
CA THR A 64 -0.77 -2.38 -0.51
C THR A 64 -0.17 -1.06 -0.98
N ARG A 65 -0.85 -0.35 -1.90
CA ARG A 65 -0.38 0.94 -2.42
C ARG A 65 -0.17 1.96 -1.30
N THR A 66 -1.18 2.14 -0.45
CA THR A 66 -1.11 3.11 0.65
C THR A 66 -0.03 2.75 1.67
N GLY A 67 0.16 1.47 1.98
CA GLY A 67 1.27 1.04 2.84
C GLY A 67 2.64 1.33 2.22
N LEU A 68 2.80 1.17 0.91
CA LEU A 68 4.06 1.52 0.23
C LEU A 68 4.30 3.04 0.12
N GLN A 69 3.24 3.83 0.06
CA GLN A 69 3.35 5.30 0.14
C GLN A 69 3.86 5.74 1.52
N GLU A 70 3.30 5.13 2.55
CA GLU A 70 3.71 5.36 3.94
C GLU A 70 5.17 4.97 4.18
N LEU A 71 5.62 3.82 3.65
CA LEU A 71 7.04 3.43 3.72
C LEU A 71 7.97 4.42 3.01
N GLN A 72 7.56 5.00 1.88
CA GLN A 72 8.33 6.04 1.21
C GLN A 72 8.40 7.32 2.05
N GLN A 73 7.28 7.74 2.65
CA GLN A 73 7.23 8.93 3.51
C GLN A 73 8.08 8.76 4.77
N ALA A 74 8.06 7.57 5.38
CA ALA A 74 8.86 7.26 6.56
C ALA A 74 10.37 7.08 6.24
N GLY A 75 10.72 6.94 4.96
CA GLY A 75 12.10 6.81 4.49
C GLY A 75 12.62 5.37 4.39
N TYR A 76 11.77 4.35 4.52
CA TYR A 76 12.17 2.94 4.44
C TYR A 76 12.17 2.37 3.01
N LEU A 77 11.55 3.09 2.08
CA LEU A 77 11.42 2.67 0.69
C LEU A 77 11.74 3.84 -0.25
N ARG A 78 12.50 3.57 -1.30
CA ARG A 78 12.65 4.48 -2.45
C ARG A 78 12.49 3.71 -3.75
N ILE A 79 11.64 4.20 -4.64
CA ILE A 79 11.40 3.59 -5.95
C ILE A 79 12.10 4.44 -7.02
N LYS A 80 13.05 3.86 -7.73
CA LYS A 80 13.72 4.51 -8.87
C LYS A 80 13.20 3.93 -10.18
N ARG A 81 12.70 4.78 -11.07
CA ARG A 81 12.33 4.40 -12.44
C ARG A 81 13.40 4.89 -13.39
N GLU A 82 14.02 3.96 -14.10
CA GLU A 82 14.97 4.30 -15.16
C GLU A 82 14.22 4.39 -16.49
N ARG A 83 14.41 5.52 -17.19
CA ARG A 83 13.99 5.67 -18.58
C ARG A 83 15.15 5.20 -19.44
N GLY A 84 14.91 4.20 -20.28
CA GLY A 84 15.92 3.72 -21.22
C GLY A 84 16.18 4.73 -22.33
N GLU A 85 17.29 4.51 -23.05
CA GLU A 85 17.59 5.24 -24.28
C GLU A 85 16.44 5.05 -25.28
N ARG A 86 15.97 6.16 -25.88
CA ARG A 86 14.78 6.26 -26.75
C ARG A 86 13.41 6.28 -26.05
N GLY A 87 13.34 6.61 -24.77
CA GLY A 87 12.06 6.88 -24.09
C GLY A 87 11.23 5.63 -23.79
N LYS A 88 11.80 4.43 -23.98
CA LYS A 88 11.20 3.18 -23.51
C LYS A 88 11.54 2.97 -22.04
N PHE A 89 10.55 2.57 -21.26
CA PHE A 89 10.71 2.20 -19.85
C PHE A 89 11.69 1.02 -19.71
N SER A 90 12.78 1.17 -18.96
CA SER A 90 13.81 0.11 -18.85
C SER A 90 13.62 -0.75 -17.60
N HIS A 91 13.51 -0.15 -16.41
CA HIS A 91 13.34 -0.90 -15.17
C HIS A 91 12.80 -0.05 -14.02
N THR A 92 12.24 -0.73 -13.00
CA THR A 92 11.94 -0.13 -11.70
C THR A 92 12.76 -0.82 -10.62
N THR A 93 13.60 -0.05 -9.95
CA THR A 93 14.44 -0.49 -8.86
C THR A 93 13.81 -0.07 -7.54
N TRP A 94 13.62 -1.04 -6.64
CA TRP A 94 13.09 -0.81 -5.30
C TRP A 94 14.27 -0.85 -4.32
N LEU A 95 14.51 0.26 -3.64
CA LEU A 95 15.52 0.38 -2.60
C LEU A 95 14.78 0.31 -1.26
N VAL A 96 15.06 -0.73 -0.48
CA VAL A 96 14.39 -1.01 0.78
C VAL A 96 15.46 -1.12 1.85
N SER A 97 15.29 -0.42 2.96
CA SER A 97 16.21 -0.47 4.10
C SER A 97 15.45 -0.84 5.37
N ASP A 98 16.15 -1.43 6.34
CA ASP A 98 15.65 -1.65 7.70
C ASP A 98 15.80 -0.40 8.57
N GLN A 99 16.37 0.67 8.02
CA GLN A 99 16.48 2.00 8.62
C GLN A 99 15.85 3.07 7.69
N PRO A 100 15.39 4.21 8.24
CA PRO A 100 14.76 5.25 7.47
C PRO A 100 15.78 6.14 6.73
N GLU A 101 16.46 5.56 5.74
CA GLU A 101 17.55 6.18 4.98
C GLU A 101 17.09 7.18 3.90
N TYR A 102 15.84 7.06 3.42
CA TYR A 102 15.37 7.74 2.22
C TYR A 102 14.42 8.90 2.49
N ARG A 103 14.57 9.59 3.62
CA ARG A 103 13.70 10.71 4.04
C ARG A 103 13.76 11.97 3.15
N ASP A 104 14.57 11.96 2.09
CA ASP A 104 14.73 13.13 1.23
C ASP A 104 13.45 13.45 0.44
N HIS A 105 13.02 14.70 0.61
CA HIS A 105 11.81 15.34 0.06
C HIS A 105 11.76 15.45 -1.48
N ASP A 106 12.81 15.04 -2.20
CA ASP A 106 12.91 15.07 -3.67
C ASP A 106 12.51 13.74 -4.34
N SER A 107 11.62 12.98 -3.70
CA SER A 107 10.96 11.88 -4.40
C SER A 107 9.86 12.45 -5.29
N PRO A 108 9.86 12.19 -6.62
CA PRO A 108 8.75 12.60 -7.48
C PRO A 108 7.45 12.05 -6.87
N ARG A 109 6.41 12.88 -6.81
CA ARG A 109 5.04 12.56 -6.35
C ARG A 109 4.80 11.06 -6.43
N SER A 110 4.54 10.41 -5.28
CA SER A 110 4.18 8.99 -5.14
C SER A 110 3.87 8.37 -6.50
N ASP A 111 4.83 7.65 -7.07
CA ASP A 111 4.81 7.19 -8.46
C ASP A 111 3.74 6.11 -8.74
N PHE A 112 2.97 5.74 -7.72
CA PHE A 112 1.78 4.94 -7.88
C PHE A 112 0.69 5.78 -8.55
N PRO A 113 0.07 5.29 -9.64
CA PRO A 113 -1.04 6.00 -10.25
C PRO A 113 -2.13 6.19 -9.19
N THR A 114 -2.46 7.45 -8.92
CA THR A 114 -3.69 7.79 -8.21
C THR A 114 -4.82 7.41 -9.14
N THR A 115 -5.43 6.26 -8.90
CA THR A 115 -6.75 5.99 -9.47
C THR A 115 -7.67 6.99 -8.80
N VAL A 116 -8.00 8.08 -9.49
CA VAL A 116 -9.23 8.80 -9.21
C VAL A 116 -10.32 7.74 -9.26
N ASN A 117 -10.98 7.46 -8.13
CA ASN A 117 -12.23 6.74 -8.20
C ASN A 117 -13.10 7.52 -9.18
N PRO A 118 -13.74 6.89 -10.18
CA PRO A 118 -14.78 7.59 -10.91
C PRO A 118 -15.78 8.00 -9.83
N THR A 119 -15.94 9.32 -9.64
CA THR A 119 -17.12 9.83 -8.96
C THR A 119 -18.26 9.26 -9.78
N THR A 120 -18.94 8.25 -9.24
CA THR A 120 -20.22 7.83 -9.78
C THR A 120 -21.10 9.06 -9.61
N ASP A 121 -21.23 9.84 -10.69
CA ASP A 121 -22.36 10.73 -10.84
C ASP A 121 -23.57 9.83 -10.63
N ASN A 122 -24.21 10.02 -9.48
CA ASN A 122 -25.54 9.52 -9.22
C ASN A 122 -26.39 9.96 -10.42
N PRO A 123 -26.88 9.07 -11.30
CA PRO A 123 -28.01 9.47 -12.12
C PRO A 123 -29.13 9.63 -11.09
N TYR A 124 -29.49 10.88 -10.81
CA TYR A 124 -30.76 11.17 -10.19
C TYR A 124 -31.80 10.31 -10.91
N SER A 125 -32.40 9.37 -10.19
CA SER A 125 -33.64 8.74 -10.64
C SER A 125 -34.65 9.86 -10.77
N GLU A 126 -34.78 10.39 -11.98
CA GLU A 126 -36.00 11.05 -12.40
C GLU A 126 -37.09 10.00 -12.32
N ASN A 127 -37.76 9.94 -11.17
CA ASN A 127 -39.09 9.36 -11.07
C ASN A 127 -39.96 10.06 -12.12
N PRO A 128 -40.52 9.34 -13.11
CA PRO A 128 -41.58 9.92 -13.91
C PRO A 128 -42.79 10.12 -12.99
N THR A 129 -43.08 11.37 -12.65
CA THR A 129 -44.33 11.74 -11.98
C THR A 129 -45.49 11.33 -12.88
N LEU A 130 -46.15 10.22 -12.59
CA LEU A 130 -47.41 9.84 -13.21
C LEU A 130 -48.46 10.88 -12.81
N ILE A 131 -48.81 11.74 -13.76
CA ILE A 131 -49.85 12.74 -13.65
C ILE A 131 -51.18 12.00 -13.59
N ASN A 132 -51.63 11.70 -12.38
CA ASN A 132 -52.93 11.09 -12.15
C ASN A 132 -54.00 12.18 -12.34
N LYS A 133 -54.61 12.26 -13.53
CA LYS A 133 -55.81 13.05 -13.78
C LYS A 133 -56.92 12.50 -12.87
N LYS A 134 -57.22 13.23 -11.79
CA LYS A 134 -58.49 13.11 -11.09
C LYS A 134 -59.51 13.92 -11.87
N ASP A 135 -60.27 13.25 -12.73
CA ASP A 135 -61.61 13.71 -13.05
C ASP A 135 -62.45 13.59 -11.76
N LYS A 136 -62.93 14.72 -11.27
CA LYS A 136 -63.77 14.81 -10.08
C LYS A 136 -65.10 15.44 -10.50
N LYS A 137 -66.15 14.62 -10.41
CA LYS A 137 -67.59 14.95 -10.34
C LYS A 137 -68.20 15.68 -11.54
N ASN A 138 -69.17 15.04 -12.19
CA ASN A 138 -70.56 15.06 -11.72
C ASN A 138 -71.33 13.86 -12.28
#